data_AF-A0A2G9RD94-F1
#
_entry.id   AF-A0A2G9RD94-F1
#
_cell.length_a   1.000
_cell.length_b   1.000
_cell.length_c   1.000
_cell.angle_alpha   90.00
_cell.angle_beta   90.00
_cell.angle_gamma   90.00
#
_symmetry.space_group_name_H-M   'P 1'
#
loop_
_entity.id
_entity.type
_entity.pdbx_description
1 polymer ?
#
loop_
_entity_poly.entity_id
_entity_poly.type
_entity_poly.pdbx_seq_one_letter_code
_entity_poly.pdbx_strand_id
1 'polypeptide(L)'
;MQTLKHMPGHTSREILVIFSSLTTCDPSNIYDMIKSLKASKIRVSVIGLSAEVRVCTVLTRETGGVYHVILDESHYKELLMHHVSPPPANNSSECSLIRMGFPQHIVGSLSDQDAKPSFSMAHLDSTNEPGLTLGGYFCPQCKAKYSELPVECKVCREYMDTFIYQMLL
;
A
#
# COMPACT_ATOMS: atom_id res chain seq x y z
N MET A 1 1.33 12.15 8.44
CA MET A 1 0.12 11.30 8.60
C MET A 1 -1.09 11.74 7.76
N GLN A 2 -0.94 12.63 6.78
CA GLN A 2 -2.07 12.99 5.88
C GLN A 2 -2.30 11.94 4.80
N THR A 3 -1.27 11.15 4.46
CA THR A 3 -1.28 10.17 3.36
C THR A 3 -2.39 9.12 3.48
N LEU A 4 -2.65 8.59 4.68
CA LEU A 4 -3.66 7.53 4.88
C LEU A 4 -5.09 8.07 5.11
N LYS A 5 -5.27 9.37 5.30
CA LYS A 5 -6.60 9.96 5.59
C LYS A 5 -7.53 9.94 4.38
N HIS A 6 -6.96 10.00 3.18
CA HIS A 6 -7.73 9.99 1.93
C HIS A 6 -8.04 8.58 1.43
N MET A 7 -7.48 7.54 2.07
CA MET A 7 -7.78 6.16 1.72
C MET A 7 -9.22 5.82 2.14
N PRO A 8 -9.97 5.11 1.27
CA PRO A 8 -11.36 4.78 1.54
C PRO A 8 -11.50 3.84 2.75
N GLY A 9 -12.67 3.83 3.37
CA GLY A 9 -12.93 3.12 4.64
C GLY A 9 -12.81 1.59 4.57
N HIS A 10 -12.89 1.02 3.37
CA HIS A 10 -12.75 -0.41 3.12
C HIS A 10 -11.31 -0.90 3.01
N THR A 11 -10.34 0.01 2.89
CA THR A 11 -8.92 -0.37 2.84
C THR A 11 -8.40 -0.60 4.24
N SER A 12 -7.62 -1.68 4.43
CA SER A 12 -6.84 -1.84 5.67
C SER A 12 -5.76 -0.75 5.73
N ARG A 13 -5.80 0.05 6.79
CA ARG A 13 -4.82 1.13 7.02
C ARG A 13 -3.83 0.67 8.07
N GLU A 14 -2.64 0.28 7.61
CA GLU A 14 -1.61 -0.32 8.46
C GLU A 14 -0.33 0.49 8.41
N ILE A 15 0.35 0.58 9.55
CA ILE A 15 1.67 1.20 9.69
C ILE A 15 2.58 0.20 10.41
N LEU A 16 3.69 -0.17 9.78
CA LEU A 16 4.77 -0.92 10.41
C LEU A 16 5.92 0.03 10.75
N VAL A 17 6.27 0.13 12.02
CA VAL A 17 7.39 0.97 12.50
C VAL A 17 8.54 0.09 12.93
N ILE A 18 9.72 0.28 12.33
CA ILE A 18 10.97 -0.30 12.84
C ILE A 18 11.58 0.73 13.77
N PHE A 19 11.63 0.43 15.06
CA PHE A 19 12.01 1.38 16.11
C PHE A 19 13.36 1.00 16.73
N SER A 20 14.35 1.88 16.60
CA SER A 20 15.74 1.64 17.02
C SER A 20 16.16 2.39 18.29
N SER A 21 15.26 3.17 18.89
CA SER A 21 15.55 4.01 20.05
C SER A 21 14.90 3.46 21.33
N LEU A 22 15.38 3.90 22.49
CA LEU A 22 14.72 3.65 23.78
C LEU A 22 13.84 4.84 24.22
N THR A 23 13.96 5.97 23.52
CA THR A 23 13.24 7.21 23.83
C THR A 23 12.55 7.74 22.58
N THR A 24 11.35 8.28 22.78
CA THR A 24 10.64 9.04 21.76
C THR A 24 10.70 10.51 22.13
N CYS A 25 11.14 11.35 21.21
CA CYS A 25 11.36 12.79 21.42
C CYS A 25 10.32 13.59 20.65
N ASP A 26 9.05 13.37 20.98
CA ASP A 26 7.93 14.05 20.31
C ASP A 26 7.70 15.45 20.91
N PRO A 27 7.51 16.49 20.07
CA PRO A 27 7.23 17.85 20.55
C PRO A 27 5.81 18.01 21.11
N SER A 28 4.93 17.03 20.87
CA SER A 28 3.51 17.05 21.26
C SER A 28 3.11 15.77 21.98
N ASN A 29 1.95 15.79 22.64
CA ASN A 29 1.46 14.63 23.39
C ASN A 29 1.11 13.43 22.47
N ILE A 30 1.88 12.35 22.59
CA ILE A 30 1.69 11.12 21.83
C ILE A 30 0.38 10.40 22.15
N TYR A 31 -0.17 10.55 23.36
CA TYR A 31 -1.42 9.89 23.74
C TYR A 31 -2.63 10.43 22.97
N ASP A 32 -2.62 11.71 22.60
CA ASP A 32 -3.67 12.30 21.78
C ASP A 32 -3.57 11.87 20.32
N MET A 33 -2.34 11.63 19.85
CA MET A 33 -2.10 10.99 18.55
C MET A 33 -2.59 9.53 18.53
N ILE A 34 -2.36 8.75 19.60
CA ILE A 34 -2.89 7.38 19.72
C ILE A 34 -4.42 7.36 19.60
N LYS A 35 -5.11 8.29 20.29
CA LYS A 35 -6.57 8.43 20.18
C LYS A 35 -7.00 8.77 18.74
N SER A 36 -6.27 9.68 18.09
CA SER A 36 -6.55 10.10 16.71
C SER A 36 -6.37 8.94 15.70
N LEU A 37 -5.34 8.12 15.89
CA LEU A 37 -5.07 6.91 15.13
C LEU A 37 -6.19 5.89 15.26
N LYS A 38 -6.62 5.64 16.51
CA LYS A 38 -7.74 4.74 16.82
C LYS A 38 -9.05 5.22 16.19
N ALA A 39 -9.35 6.51 16.30
CA ALA A 39 -10.52 7.11 15.66
C ALA A 39 -10.49 6.99 14.12
N SER A 40 -9.29 7.05 13.54
CA SER A 40 -9.08 6.89 12.09
C SER A 40 -9.05 5.43 11.64
N LYS A 41 -9.27 4.46 12.54
CA LYS A 41 -9.16 3.01 12.28
C LYS A 41 -7.82 2.65 11.61
N ILE A 42 -6.72 3.22 12.09
CA ILE A 42 -5.36 2.91 11.61
C ILE A 42 -4.71 1.96 12.61
N ARG A 43 -4.26 0.81 12.12
CA ARG A 43 -3.52 -0.19 12.90
C ARG A 43 -2.03 0.12 12.84
N VAL A 44 -1.37 0.15 14.00
CA VAL A 44 0.08 0.40 14.07
C VAL A 44 0.76 -0.78 14.75
N SER A 45 1.67 -1.43 14.03
CA SER A 45 2.54 -2.48 14.56
C SER A 45 3.97 -1.95 14.66
N VAL A 46 4.72 -2.35 15.68
CA VAL A 46 6.08 -1.85 15.90
C VAL A 46 7.02 -3.02 16.17
N ILE A 47 8.16 -3.02 15.49
CA ILE A 47 9.29 -3.92 15.73
C ILE A 47 10.38 -3.08 16.41
N GLY A 48 10.60 -3.31 17.70
CA GLY A 48 11.63 -2.63 18.49
C GLY A 48 12.97 -3.35 18.46
N LEU A 49 14.07 -2.61 18.43
CA LEU A 49 15.42 -3.15 18.61
C LEU A 49 15.76 -3.26 20.10
N SER A 50 16.15 -4.47 20.51
CA SER A 50 16.74 -4.82 21.82
C SER A 50 15.87 -4.64 23.05
N ALA A 51 14.96 -3.66 23.11
CA ALA A 51 14.14 -3.40 24.29
C ALA A 51 12.71 -2.99 23.96
N GLU A 52 11.86 -3.11 24.97
CA GLU A 52 10.48 -2.66 24.93
C GLU A 52 10.32 -1.25 25.44
N VAL A 53 9.66 -0.39 24.65
CA VAL A 53 9.30 0.97 25.05
C VAL A 53 7.82 1.04 25.38
N ARG A 54 7.51 1.40 26.63
CA ARG A 54 6.14 1.39 27.16
C ARG A 54 5.13 2.15 26.29
N VAL A 55 5.54 3.28 25.73
CA VAL A 55 4.68 4.11 24.88
C VAL A 55 4.32 3.35 23.59
N CYS A 56 5.28 2.66 22.96
CA CYS A 56 5.06 1.82 21.78
C CYS A 56 4.14 0.63 22.10
N THR A 57 4.30 0.00 23.27
CA THR A 57 3.40 -1.07 23.72
C THR A 57 1.95 -0.59 23.86
N VAL A 58 1.74 0.61 24.40
CA VAL A 58 0.39 1.19 24.51
C VAL A 58 -0.16 1.54 23.13
N LEU A 59 0.67 2.11 22.24
CA LEU A 59 0.29 2.44 20.87
C LEU A 59 -0.19 1.22 20.09
N THR A 60 0.57 0.13 20.08
CA THR A 60 0.20 -1.10 19.35
C THR A 60 -1.06 -1.73 19.94
N ARG A 61 -1.15 -1.82 21.27
CA ARG A 61 -2.34 -2.36 21.96
C ARG A 61 -3.61 -1.56 21.67
N GLU A 62 -3.55 -0.23 21.73
CA GLU A 62 -4.73 0.63 21.50
C GLU A 62 -5.19 0.65 20.04
N THR A 63 -4.26 0.47 19.10
CA THR A 63 -4.55 0.45 17.65
C THR A 63 -4.81 -0.95 17.10
N GLY A 64 -4.67 -1.99 17.92
CA GLY A 64 -4.88 -3.40 17.51
C GLY A 64 -3.74 -3.97 16.66
N GLY A 65 -2.55 -3.37 16.74
CA GLY A 65 -1.33 -3.91 16.12
C GLY A 65 -0.54 -4.79 17.09
N VAL A 66 0.66 -5.17 16.66
CA VAL A 66 1.53 -6.08 17.42
C VAL A 66 2.86 -5.39 17.74
N TYR A 67 3.41 -5.65 18.94
CA TYR A 67 4.74 -5.22 19.33
C TYR A 67 5.67 -6.41 19.48
N HIS A 68 6.80 -6.39 18.78
CA HIS A 68 7.84 -7.40 18.90
C HIS A 68 9.20 -6.76 19.15
N VAL A 69 10.07 -7.45 19.90
CA VAL A 69 11.45 -7.03 20.15
C VAL A 69 12.40 -7.98 19.45
N ILE A 70 13.31 -7.42 18.66
CA ILE A 70 14.33 -8.19 17.93
C ILE A 70 15.33 -8.78 18.92
N LEU A 71 15.65 -10.07 18.73
CA LEU A 71 16.62 -10.81 19.53
C LEU A 71 17.92 -11.01 18.76
N ASP A 72 17.80 -11.50 17.52
CA ASP A 72 18.90 -11.76 16.59
C ASP A 72 18.43 -11.50 15.13
N GLU A 73 19.33 -11.67 14.16
CA GLU A 73 19.03 -11.45 12.74
C GLU A 73 17.99 -12.43 12.19
N SER A 74 18.02 -13.69 12.63
CA SER A 74 17.04 -14.72 12.27
C SER A 74 15.64 -14.33 12.74
N HIS A 75 15.49 -13.97 14.01
CA HIS A 75 14.22 -13.52 14.57
C HIS A 75 13.73 -12.26 13.88
N TYR A 76 14.62 -11.31 13.53
CA TYR A 76 14.20 -10.14 12.75
C TYR A 76 13.59 -10.53 11.40
N LYS A 77 14.20 -11.48 10.67
CA LYS A 77 13.64 -11.99 9.42
C LYS A 77 12.28 -12.66 9.63
N GLU A 78 12.14 -13.46 10.68
CA GLU A 78 10.86 -14.09 11.03
C GLU A 78 9.76 -13.06 11.32
N LEU A 79 10.09 -12.01 12.08
CA LEU A 79 9.16 -10.91 12.38
C LEU A 79 8.73 -10.15 11.13
N LEU A 80 9.67 -9.89 10.20
CA LEU A 80 9.32 -9.29 8.91
C LEU A 80 8.40 -10.21 8.10
N MET A 81 8.72 -11.51 8.04
CA MET A 81 7.91 -12.50 7.32
C MET A 81 6.51 -12.65 7.94
N HIS A 82 6.38 -12.51 9.26
CA HIS A 82 5.08 -12.50 9.93
C HIS A 82 4.17 -11.37 9.44
N HIS A 83 4.74 -10.19 9.16
CA HIS A 83 4.02 -9.02 8.65
C HIS A 83 3.82 -9.02 7.12
N VAL A 84 4.36 -10.00 6.39
CA VAL A 84 4.08 -10.17 4.95
C VAL A 84 2.66 -10.70 4.74
N SER A 85 2.19 -11.60 5.61
CA SER A 85 0.83 -12.11 5.53
C SER A 85 -0.16 -11.03 5.96
N PRO A 86 -1.21 -10.75 5.17
CA PRO A 86 -2.21 -9.76 5.54
C PRO A 86 -2.88 -10.21 6.85
N PRO A 87 -2.91 -9.34 7.87
CA PRO A 87 -3.46 -9.75 9.15
C PRO A 87 -4.99 -9.81 9.09
N PRO A 88 -5.63 -10.53 10.02
CA PRO A 88 -7.08 -10.66 10.04
C PRO A 88 -7.75 -9.30 10.15
N ALA A 89 -8.78 -9.09 9.32
CA ALA A 89 -9.55 -7.86 9.31
C ALA A 89 -10.33 -7.69 10.62
N ASN A 90 -10.35 -6.46 11.13
CA ASN A 90 -11.12 -6.11 12.32
C ASN A 90 -12.61 -6.11 11.96
N ASN A 91 -13.48 -6.61 12.85
CA ASN A 91 -14.94 -6.65 12.63
C ASN A 91 -15.61 -5.27 12.45
N SER A 92 -14.87 -4.18 12.69
CA SER A 92 -15.31 -2.79 12.53
C SER A 92 -14.91 -2.16 11.18
N SER A 93 -14.23 -2.93 10.32
CA SER A 93 -13.83 -2.52 8.98
C SER A 93 -15.06 -2.48 8.06
N GLU A 94 -15.14 -1.47 7.20
CA GLU A 94 -16.25 -1.35 6.26
C GLU A 94 -16.05 -2.34 5.11
N CYS A 95 -17.01 -3.24 4.90
CA CYS A 95 -17.01 -4.11 3.74
C CYS A 95 -17.75 -3.39 2.61
N SER A 96 -17.03 -2.94 1.58
CA SER A 96 -17.65 -2.36 0.39
C SER A 96 -17.13 -3.03 -0.88
N LEU A 97 -18.01 -3.22 -1.85
CA LEU A 97 -17.63 -3.69 -3.19
C LEU A 97 -16.93 -2.55 -3.94
N ILE A 98 -15.73 -2.84 -4.43
CA ILE A 98 -14.93 -1.93 -5.25
C ILE A 98 -15.01 -2.40 -6.68
N ARG A 99 -15.12 -1.45 -7.63
CA ARG A 99 -14.99 -1.76 -9.05
C ARG A 99 -13.51 -1.95 -9.37
N MET A 100 -13.17 -3.17 -9.80
CA MET A 100 -11.84 -3.53 -10.29
C MET A 100 -11.82 -3.50 -11.81
N GLY A 101 -10.78 -2.92 -12.39
CA GLY A 101 -10.55 -2.92 -13.83
C GLY A 101 -9.64 -4.08 -14.23
N PHE A 102 -10.07 -4.91 -15.17
CA PHE A 102 -9.26 -5.97 -15.77
C PHE A 102 -8.79 -5.53 -17.17
N PRO A 103 -7.66 -4.82 -17.28
CA PRO A 103 -7.09 -4.44 -18.57
C PRO A 103 -6.67 -5.65 -19.40
N GLN A 104 -6.86 -5.54 -20.71
CA GLN A 104 -6.20 -6.41 -21.67
C GLN A 104 -4.82 -5.85 -22.01
N HIS A 105 -3.83 -6.74 -22.09
CA HIS A 105 -2.51 -6.39 -22.59
C HIS A 105 -2.54 -6.39 -24.13
N ILE A 106 -2.36 -5.22 -24.74
CA ILE A 106 -2.27 -5.11 -26.19
C ILE A 106 -0.79 -5.02 -26.56
N VAL A 107 -0.32 -6.00 -27.33
CA VAL A 107 1.01 -5.98 -27.92
C VAL A 107 0.88 -5.36 -29.31
N GLY A 108 1.45 -4.17 -29.51
CA GLY A 108 1.56 -3.57 -30.83
C GLY A 108 2.88 -3.99 -31.48
N SER A 109 2.81 -4.61 -32.67
CA SER A 109 3.98 -4.84 -33.51
C SER A 109 4.11 -3.74 -34.57
N LEU A 110 5.33 -3.38 -34.95
CA LEU A 110 5.60 -2.45 -36.07
C LEU A 110 5.05 -2.96 -37.42
N SER A 111 4.69 -4.25 -37.51
CA SER A 111 4.07 -4.87 -38.68
C SER A 111 2.56 -4.59 -38.82
N ASP A 112 1.91 -4.12 -37.76
CA ASP A 112 0.46 -3.86 -37.77
C ASP A 112 0.20 -2.43 -38.24
N GLN A 113 -0.62 -2.28 -39.30
CA GLN A 113 -0.92 -0.96 -39.89
C GLN A 113 -1.62 0.02 -38.92
N ASP A 114 -2.21 -0.50 -37.84
CA ASP A 114 -2.92 0.28 -36.80
C ASP A 114 -2.10 0.50 -35.51
N ALA A 115 -0.86 -0.01 -35.42
CA ALA A 115 -0.03 0.15 -34.22
C ALA A 115 0.51 1.57 -34.10
N LYS A 116 -0.18 2.41 -33.32
CA LYS A 116 0.24 3.79 -33.04
C LYS A 116 1.03 3.88 -31.72
N PRO A 117 2.25 4.43 -31.73
CA PRO A 117 2.97 4.68 -30.49
C PRO A 117 2.19 5.67 -29.62
N SER A 118 2.10 5.38 -28.33
CA SER A 118 1.35 6.19 -27.37
C SER A 118 2.07 6.26 -26.03
N PHE A 119 1.93 7.39 -25.34
CA PHE A 119 2.47 7.59 -24.00
C PHE A 119 1.69 6.78 -22.97
N SER A 120 2.39 6.25 -21.97
CA SER A 120 1.74 5.70 -20.79
C SER A 120 1.51 6.79 -19.75
N MET A 121 0.39 6.70 -19.03
CA MET A 121 0.05 7.60 -17.94
C MET A 121 0.88 7.34 -16.67
N ALA A 122 1.69 6.27 -16.64
CA ALA A 122 2.56 5.92 -15.52
C ALA A 122 3.77 6.85 -15.39
N HIS A 123 4.23 7.46 -16.49
CA HIS A 123 5.46 8.26 -16.55
C HIS A 123 5.21 9.76 -16.67
N LEU A 124 3.98 10.24 -16.49
CA LEU A 124 3.67 11.67 -16.60
C LEU A 124 4.37 12.54 -15.54
N ASP A 125 4.61 11.97 -14.35
CA ASP A 125 5.21 12.67 -13.22
C ASP A 125 6.71 12.36 -13.04
N SER A 126 7.26 11.40 -13.81
CA SER A 126 8.67 11.01 -13.71
C SER A 126 9.54 11.91 -14.59
N THR A 127 10.62 12.45 -14.03
CA THR A 127 11.68 13.20 -14.75
C THR A 127 12.45 12.37 -15.78
N ASN A 128 12.06 11.12 -16.01
CA ASN A 128 12.60 10.26 -17.05
C ASN A 128 11.88 10.53 -18.36
N GLU A 129 12.63 10.54 -19.46
CA GLU A 129 12.13 10.75 -20.82
C GLU A 129 10.84 9.93 -21.07
N PRO A 130 9.72 10.57 -21.45
CA PRO A 130 8.47 9.87 -21.68
C PRO A 130 8.63 8.95 -22.90
N GLY A 131 8.85 7.66 -22.63
CA GLY A 131 9.06 6.65 -23.66
C GLY A 131 7.78 6.37 -24.44
N LEU A 132 7.83 6.53 -25.75
CA LEU A 132 6.79 6.05 -26.65
C LEU A 132 6.85 4.52 -26.71
N THR A 133 5.78 3.85 -26.30
CA THR A 133 5.67 2.40 -26.45
C THR A 133 4.55 2.06 -27.43
N LEU A 134 4.66 0.91 -28.11
CA LEU A 134 3.65 0.42 -29.06
C LEU A 134 2.56 -0.44 -28.37
N GLY A 135 2.89 -1.05 -27.23
CA GLY A 135 1.98 -1.88 -26.45
C GLY A 135 1.84 -1.43 -24.99
N GLY A 136 0.88 -2.02 -24.29
CA GLY A 136 0.64 -1.78 -22.87
C GLY A 136 -0.74 -2.24 -22.41
N TYR A 137 -1.06 -1.90 -21.17
CA TYR A 137 -2.35 -2.18 -20.55
C TYR A 137 -3.30 -1.00 -20.73
N PHE A 138 -4.53 -1.27 -21.14
CA PHE A 138 -5.52 -0.23 -21.41
C PHE A 138 -6.64 -0.27 -20.38
N CYS A 139 -6.91 0.88 -19.75
CA CYS A 139 -7.99 1.02 -18.79
C CYS A 139 -9.35 0.71 -19.45
N PRO A 140 -10.15 -0.21 -18.91
CA PRO A 140 -11.42 -0.59 -19.51
C PRO A 140 -12.45 0.56 -19.52
N GLN A 141 -12.34 1.50 -18.57
CA GLN A 141 -13.28 2.62 -18.46
C GLN A 141 -12.89 3.82 -19.33
N CYS A 142 -11.64 4.29 -19.26
CA CYS A 142 -11.21 5.52 -19.93
C CYS A 142 -10.23 5.31 -21.09
N LYS A 143 -9.81 4.06 -21.37
CA LYS A 143 -8.83 3.69 -22.40
C LYS A 143 -7.43 4.31 -22.23
N ALA A 144 -7.14 4.87 -21.07
CA ALA A 144 -5.80 5.31 -20.71
C ALA A 144 -4.81 4.14 -20.70
N LYS A 145 -3.59 4.39 -21.18
CA LYS A 145 -2.54 3.38 -21.31
C LYS A 145 -1.59 3.38 -20.12
N TYR A 146 -1.21 2.21 -19.65
CA TYR A 146 -0.22 1.97 -18.59
C TYR A 146 0.82 0.95 -19.04
N SER A 147 2.08 1.15 -18.63
CA SER A 147 3.18 0.23 -18.95
C SER A 147 3.17 -1.02 -18.07
N GLU A 148 2.67 -0.89 -16.83
CA GLU A 148 2.78 -1.90 -15.77
C GLU A 148 1.47 -1.98 -14.97
N LEU A 149 1.30 -3.11 -14.28
CA LEU A 149 0.20 -3.40 -13.36
C LEU A 149 0.78 -4.05 -12.08
N PRO A 150 0.06 -3.98 -10.94
CA PRO A 150 -1.21 -3.28 -10.74
C PRO A 150 -1.05 -1.75 -10.60
N VAL A 151 -2.07 -0.98 -10.97
CA VAL A 151 -2.03 0.50 -10.89
C VAL A 151 -3.42 1.10 -10.67
N GLU A 152 -3.49 2.18 -9.89
CA GLU A 152 -4.69 3.03 -9.84
C GLU A 152 -4.70 3.99 -11.04
N CYS A 153 -5.76 3.94 -11.84
CA CYS A 153 -5.88 4.78 -13.02
C CYS A 153 -5.93 6.28 -12.64
N LYS A 154 -4.99 7.09 -13.14
CA LYS A 154 -4.91 8.53 -12.88
C LYS A 154 -6.10 9.33 -13.43
N VAL A 155 -6.81 8.79 -14.41
CA VAL A 155 -7.95 9.47 -15.08
C VAL A 155 -9.27 9.15 -14.38
N CYS A 156 -9.59 7.86 -14.21
CA CYS A 156 -10.90 7.43 -13.71
C CYS A 156 -10.88 6.83 -12.29
N ARG A 157 -9.69 6.71 -11.66
CA ARG A 157 -9.50 6.23 -10.27
C ARG A 157 -9.91 4.77 -10.01
N GLU A 158 -10.16 4.00 -11.06
CA GLU A 158 -10.33 2.55 -10.94
C GLU A 158 -8.98 1.86 -10.73
N TYR A 159 -8.94 0.89 -9.81
CA TYR A 159 -7.77 0.06 -9.59
C TYR A 159 -7.71 -1.03 -10.65
N MET A 160 -6.58 -1.14 -11.33
CA MET A 160 -6.37 -2.05 -12.43
C MET A 160 -5.41 -3.16 -12.05
N ASP A 161 -5.83 -4.41 -12.27
CA ASP A 161 -5.04 -5.59 -11.95
C ASP A 161 -5.31 -6.74 -12.95
N THR A 162 -4.44 -7.74 -12.98
CA THR A 162 -4.66 -8.98 -13.73
C THR A 162 -5.27 -10.04 -12.81
N PHE A 163 -6.10 -10.93 -13.38
CA PHE A 163 -6.71 -12.03 -12.65
C PHE A 163 -5.70 -12.93 -11.91
N ILE A 164 -4.44 -12.98 -12.36
CA ILE A 164 -3.39 -13.81 -11.76
C ILE A 164 -3.02 -13.33 -10.36
N TYR A 165 -2.90 -12.01 -10.15
CA TYR A 165 -2.58 -11.46 -8.82
C TYR A 165 -3.70 -11.69 -7.80
N GLN A 166 -4.95 -11.78 -8.26
CA GLN A 166 -6.10 -12.00 -7.40
C GLN A 166 -6.28 -13.46 -6.96
N MET A 167 -5.62 -14.41 -7.63
CA MET A 167 -5.61 -15.84 -7.23
C MET A 167 -4.46 -16.21 -6.28
N LEU A 168 -3.48 -15.31 -6.08
CA LEU A 168 -2.30 -15.54 -5.23
C LEU A 168 -2.48 -15.03 -3.79
N LEU A 169 -3.62 -14.42 -3.48
CA LEU A 169 -4.06 -14.02 -2.14
C LEU A 169 -5.27 -14.86 -1.72
#